data_AF-A0A9P3MIK0-F1
#
_entry.id   AF-A0A9P3MIK0-F1
#
_cell.length_a   1.000
_cell.length_b   1.000
_cell.length_c   1.000
_cell.angle_alpha   90.00
_cell.angle_beta   90.00
_cell.angle_gamma   90.00
#
_symmetry.space_group_name_H-M   'P 1'
#
loop_
_entity.id
_entity.type
_entity.pdbx_description
1 polymer ?
#
loop_
_entity_poly.entity_id
_entity_poly.type
_entity_poly.pdbx_seq_one_letter_code
_entity_poly.pdbx_strand_id
1 'polypeptide(L)'
;MQQDDGTQGSDGVQIPKEGQLTYDGRYRRYSFYGIIFEVPVRYVPLVPIGRGAYGIVCSARDETTGEEVAIKKIGKAFNDRTDAKRTLREIVLLRNMNHPNVIAIKDIIRPPNPGSFQDVYIVYELMPRTCTRSFAQARPWTSGTTSSSCFQLLRGTKYIHSPTSSTAT
;
A
#
# COMPACT_ATOMS: atom_id res chain seq x y z
N MET A 1 -1.60 -38.97 37.31
CA MET A 1 -1.06 -37.60 37.35
C MET A 1 -0.40 -37.37 35.99
N GLN A 2 -1.06 -36.83 34.94
CA GLN A 2 -1.49 -35.41 34.74
C GLN A 2 -0.30 -34.46 35.01
N GLN A 3 0.17 -33.59 34.10
CA GLN A 3 -0.42 -32.81 32.98
C GLN A 3 0.62 -32.72 31.83
N ASP A 4 0.29 -32.69 30.53
CA ASP A 4 -0.38 -31.68 29.70
C ASP A 4 0.35 -30.32 29.62
N ASP A 5 0.99 -30.07 28.48
CA ASP A 5 1.39 -28.75 27.96
C ASP A 5 1.28 -28.86 26.43
N GLY A 6 0.07 -28.59 25.94
CA GLY A 6 -0.16 -28.16 24.58
C GLY A 6 0.33 -26.73 24.42
N THR A 7 1.47 -26.55 23.76
CA THR A 7 1.86 -25.24 23.27
C THR A 7 1.02 -24.89 22.05
N GLN A 8 0.12 -23.95 22.34
CA GLN A 8 -0.93 -23.32 21.56
C GLN A 8 -0.52 -22.93 20.14
N GLY A 9 -1.45 -23.18 19.21
CA GLY A 9 -1.36 -22.76 17.82
C GLY A 9 -1.13 -21.25 17.71
N SER A 10 -0.15 -20.88 16.90
CA SER A 10 -0.15 -19.56 16.29
C SER A 10 -1.48 -19.43 15.54
N ASP A 11 -2.29 -18.43 15.88
CA ASP A 11 -3.49 -18.04 15.15
C ASP A 11 -3.12 -17.78 13.68
N GLY A 12 -3.13 -18.86 12.91
CA GLY A 12 -3.01 -18.85 11.47
C GLY A 12 -4.32 -18.29 10.96
N VAL A 13 -4.41 -16.95 10.91
CA VAL A 13 -5.39 -16.29 10.05
C VAL A 13 -5.12 -16.85 8.66
N GLN A 14 -5.93 -17.84 8.26
CA GLN A 14 -5.86 -18.39 6.92
C GLN A 14 -6.29 -17.26 5.99
N ILE A 15 -5.30 -16.62 5.39
CA ILE A 15 -5.51 -15.66 4.32
C ILE A 15 -6.11 -16.49 3.17
N PRO A 16 -7.37 -16.25 2.76
CA PRO A 16 -7.97 -17.02 1.68
C PRO A 16 -7.08 -16.90 0.45
N LYS A 17 -6.59 -18.03 -0.07
CA LYS A 17 -5.69 -18.05 -1.24
C LYS A 17 -6.35 -17.44 -2.47
N GLU A 18 -7.67 -17.48 -2.53
CA GLU A 18 -8.48 -16.91 -3.61
C GLU A 18 -9.61 -16.06 -3.00
N GLY A 19 -9.67 -14.78 -3.35
CA GLY A 19 -10.75 -13.88 -2.95
C GLY A 19 -12.04 -14.20 -3.70
N GLN A 20 -13.18 -13.81 -3.14
CA GLN A 20 -14.48 -14.02 -3.77
C GLN A 20 -14.63 -13.15 -5.02
N LEU A 21 -14.99 -13.75 -6.17
CA LEU A 21 -15.28 -12.99 -7.39
C LEU A 21 -16.55 -12.15 -7.23
N THR A 22 -16.50 -10.93 -7.74
CA THR A 22 -17.58 -9.94 -7.69
C THR A 22 -17.67 -9.18 -9.03
N TYR A 23 -18.79 -8.50 -9.27
CA TYR A 23 -19.04 -7.70 -10.49
C TYR A 23 -18.76 -8.45 -11.79
N ASP A 24 -19.43 -9.60 -11.94
CA ASP A 24 -19.31 -10.50 -13.10
C ASP A 24 -17.87 -11.01 -13.31
N GLY A 25 -17.16 -11.23 -12.21
CA GLY A 25 -15.79 -11.74 -12.23
C GLY A 25 -14.73 -10.70 -12.58
N ARG A 26 -15.07 -9.41 -12.61
CA ARG A 26 -14.08 -8.33 -12.86
C ARG A 26 -13.27 -7.95 -11.63
N TYR A 27 -13.80 -8.21 -10.44
CA TYR A 27 -13.17 -7.85 -9.17
C TYR A 27 -13.08 -9.07 -8.24
N ARG A 28 -12.11 -9.05 -7.33
CA ARG A 28 -11.98 -9.97 -6.19
C ARG A 28 -12.12 -9.22 -4.89
N ARG A 29 -12.91 -9.80 -4.00
CA ARG A 29 -13.16 -9.34 -2.66
C ARG A 29 -12.45 -10.24 -1.66
N TYR A 30 -11.68 -9.62 -0.78
CA TYR A 30 -10.98 -10.25 0.33
C TYR A 30 -11.48 -9.67 1.65
N SER A 31 -11.40 -10.45 2.73
CA SER A 31 -11.61 -9.96 4.08
C SER A 31 -10.30 -10.10 4.85
N PHE A 32 -9.69 -8.98 5.18
CA PHE A 32 -8.48 -8.94 5.99
C PHE A 32 -8.82 -8.25 7.30
N TYR A 33 -8.79 -9.02 8.40
CA TYR A 33 -9.00 -8.46 9.75
C TYR A 33 -10.33 -7.71 9.90
N GLY A 34 -11.39 -8.24 9.27
CA GLY A 34 -12.72 -7.62 9.25
C GLY A 34 -12.89 -6.45 8.27
N ILE A 35 -11.83 -6.06 7.55
CA ILE A 35 -11.88 -5.03 6.52
C ILE A 35 -12.03 -5.70 5.15
N ILE A 36 -13.09 -5.34 4.43
CA ILE A 36 -13.31 -5.76 3.05
C ILE A 36 -12.30 -5.05 2.16
N PHE A 37 -11.62 -5.78 1.29
CA PHE A 37 -10.65 -5.26 0.34
C PHE A 37 -11.01 -5.77 -1.05
N GLU A 38 -11.42 -4.88 -1.94
CA GLU A 38 -11.99 -5.25 -3.25
C GLU A 38 -11.23 -4.55 -4.37
N VAL A 39 -10.62 -5.35 -5.26
CA VAL A 39 -9.77 -4.87 -6.36
C VAL A 39 -10.03 -5.67 -7.64
N PRO A 40 -9.67 -5.14 -8.83
CA PRO A 40 -9.75 -5.88 -10.07
C PRO A 40 -9.00 -7.21 -10.02
N VAL A 41 -9.51 -8.22 -10.74
CA VAL A 41 -8.90 -9.58 -10.79
C VAL A 41 -7.44 -9.61 -11.23
N ARG A 42 -6.93 -8.57 -11.90
CA ARG A 42 -5.53 -8.48 -12.36
C ARG A 42 -4.50 -8.37 -11.23
N TYR A 43 -4.92 -8.05 -10.01
CA TYR A 43 -4.01 -7.84 -8.87
C TYR A 43 -3.97 -9.07 -7.97
N VAL A 44 -2.95 -9.91 -8.16
CA VAL A 44 -2.90 -11.23 -7.51
C VAL A 44 -1.47 -11.70 -7.23
N PRO A 45 -1.27 -12.56 -6.21
CA PRO A 45 -2.15 -12.73 -5.07
C PRO A 45 -2.12 -11.48 -4.18
N LEU A 46 -3.21 -11.18 -3.46
CA LEU A 46 -3.21 -10.12 -2.46
C LEU A 46 -2.64 -10.62 -1.14
N VAL A 47 -1.57 -9.98 -0.67
CA VAL A 47 -0.90 -10.32 0.61
C VAL A 47 -0.86 -9.06 1.49
N PRO A 48 -1.47 -9.05 2.68
CA PRO A 48 -1.38 -7.92 3.60
C PRO A 48 0.07 -7.69 4.05
N ILE A 49 0.59 -6.47 3.83
CA ILE A 49 1.97 -6.08 4.19
C ILE A 49 2.04 -4.99 5.26
N GLY A 50 0.93 -4.31 5.54
CA GLY A 50 0.90 -3.26 6.55
C GLY A 50 -0.51 -2.87 6.96
N ARG A 51 -0.62 -2.35 8.19
CA ARG A 51 -1.82 -1.69 8.69
C ARG A 51 -1.44 -0.32 9.24
N GLY A 52 -2.31 0.66 9.01
CA GLY A 52 -2.15 2.00 9.56
C GLY A 52 -3.50 2.63 9.88
N ALA A 53 -3.48 3.88 10.34
CA ALA A 53 -4.68 4.62 10.74
C ALA A 53 -5.76 4.69 9.64
N TYR A 54 -5.35 4.70 8.36
CA TYR A 54 -6.24 4.86 7.21
C TYR A 54 -6.66 3.55 6.53
N GLY A 55 -6.17 2.40 6.99
CA GLY A 55 -6.57 1.10 6.46
C GLY A 55 -5.43 0.08 6.32
N ILE A 56 -5.61 -0.82 5.34
CA ILE A 56 -4.72 -1.94 5.05
C ILE A 56 -3.95 -1.65 3.77
N VAL A 57 -2.68 -2.04 3.75
CA VAL A 57 -1.85 -2.10 2.56
C VAL A 57 -1.58 -3.57 2.23
N CYS A 58 -1.85 -3.95 0.98
CA CYS A 58 -1.55 -5.27 0.46
C CYS A 58 -0.53 -5.18 -0.67
N SER A 59 0.42 -6.11 -0.74
CA SER A 59 1.19 -6.34 -1.96
C SER A 59 0.39 -7.21 -2.92
N ALA A 60 0.59 -7.00 -4.21
CA ALA A 60 0.10 -7.86 -5.28
C ALA A 60 1.02 -7.73 -6.50
N ARG A 61 0.94 -8.69 -7.41
CA ARG A 61 1.46 -8.53 -8.76
C ARG A 61 0.35 -8.01 -9.66
N ASP A 62 0.63 -6.98 -10.45
CA ASP A 62 -0.24 -6.58 -11.55
C ASP A 62 0.02 -7.51 -12.74
N GLU A 63 -0.89 -8.42 -13.05
CA GLU A 63 -0.74 -9.38 -14.14
C GLU A 63 -0.72 -8.72 -15.53
N THR A 64 -1.19 -7.47 -15.65
CA THR A 64 -1.17 -6.74 -16.92
C THR A 64 0.22 -6.19 -17.23
N THR A 65 0.90 -5.65 -16.22
CA THR A 65 2.24 -5.05 -16.38
C THR A 65 3.38 -6.00 -15.98
N GLY A 66 3.06 -7.02 -15.20
CA GLY A 66 4.03 -7.93 -14.58
C GLY A 66 4.74 -7.36 -13.34
N GLU A 67 4.45 -6.11 -12.94
CA GLU A 67 5.11 -5.42 -11.84
C GLU A 67 4.54 -5.82 -10.47
N GLU A 68 5.40 -5.87 -9.45
CA GLU A 68 5.00 -5.95 -8.05
C GLU A 68 4.56 -4.58 -7.53
N VAL A 69 3.40 -4.51 -6.89
CA VAL A 69 2.76 -3.27 -6.44
C VAL A 69 2.30 -3.34 -4.99
N ALA A 70 2.14 -2.17 -4.37
CA ALA A 70 1.51 -2.01 -3.06
C ALA A 70 0.18 -1.26 -3.21
N ILE A 71 -0.92 -1.87 -2.78
CA ILE A 71 -2.27 -1.31 -2.87
C ILE A 71 -2.72 -0.87 -1.49
N LYS A 72 -2.89 0.44 -1.30
CA LYS A 72 -3.40 1.05 -0.06
C LYS A 72 -4.90 1.29 -0.20
N LYS A 73 -5.70 0.68 0.67
CA LYS A 73 -7.12 1.02 0.80
C LYS A 73 -7.28 2.19 1.77
N ILE A 74 -7.97 3.24 1.31
CA ILE A 74 -8.45 4.36 2.12
C ILE A 74 -9.96 4.18 2.26
N GLY A 75 -10.38 3.69 3.43
CA GLY A 75 -11.79 3.46 3.70
C GLY A 75 -12.55 4.74 3.99
N LYS A 76 -13.82 4.85 3.56
CA LYS A 76 -14.70 6.00 3.84
C LYS A 76 -14.06 7.35 3.49
N ALA A 77 -13.31 7.40 2.39
CA ALA A 77 -12.45 8.53 2.02
C ALA A 77 -13.21 9.85 1.86
N PHE A 78 -14.53 9.81 1.66
CA PHE A 78 -15.38 10.98 1.45
C PHE A 78 -16.26 11.35 2.66
N ASN A 79 -16.17 10.61 3.77
CA ASN A 79 -17.01 10.88 4.95
C ASN A 79 -16.56 12.13 5.71
N ASP A 80 -15.25 12.37 5.78
CA ASP A 80 -14.68 13.57 6.38
C ASP A 80 -14.05 14.46 5.30
N ARG A 81 -14.45 15.72 5.27
CA ARG A 81 -13.97 16.69 4.27
C ARG A 81 -12.46 16.96 4.40
N THR A 82 -11.92 16.87 5.60
CA THR A 82 -10.49 17.11 5.87
C THR A 82 -9.67 15.94 5.33
N ASP A 83 -10.09 14.72 5.61
CA ASP A 83 -9.43 13.51 5.12
C ASP A 83 -9.55 13.36 3.61
N ALA A 84 -10.72 13.66 3.02
CA ALA A 84 -10.89 13.71 1.57
C ALA A 84 -9.90 14.69 0.91
N LYS A 85 -9.75 15.90 1.48
CA LYS A 85 -8.77 16.90 1.00
C LYS A 85 -7.34 16.42 1.17
N ARG A 86 -7.01 15.73 2.27
CA ARG A 86 -5.68 15.15 2.51
C ARG A 86 -5.35 14.09 1.48
N THR A 87 -6.26 13.15 1.22
CA THR A 87 -6.10 12.11 0.20
C THR A 87 -5.94 12.71 -1.20
N LEU A 88 -6.75 13.70 -1.56
CA LEU A 88 -6.62 14.37 -2.86
C LEU A 88 -5.27 15.07 -3.00
N ARG A 89 -4.81 15.78 -1.96
CA ARG A 89 -3.49 16.42 -1.95
C ARG A 89 -2.37 15.39 -2.10
N GLU A 90 -2.44 14.26 -1.40
CA GLU A 90 -1.47 13.16 -1.52
C GLU A 90 -1.40 12.67 -2.97
N ILE A 91 -2.55 12.40 -3.61
CA ILE A 91 -2.63 11.94 -5.00
C ILE A 91 -2.04 12.98 -5.97
N VAL A 92 -2.48 14.24 -5.86
CA VAL A 92 -2.06 15.31 -6.77
C VAL A 92 -0.56 15.59 -6.64
N LEU A 93 -0.04 15.62 -5.41
CA LEU A 93 1.38 15.85 -5.18
C LEU A 93 2.22 14.70 -5.74
N LEU A 94 1.90 13.45 -5.39
CA LEU A 94 2.70 12.30 -5.83
C LEU A 94 2.61 12.03 -7.33
N ARG A 95 1.49 12.35 -7.99
CA ARG A 95 1.39 12.25 -9.46
C ARG A 95 2.30 13.23 -10.21
N ASN A 96 2.67 14.34 -9.59
CA ASN A 96 3.55 15.34 -10.19
C ASN A 96 5.02 15.15 -9.79
N MET A 97 5.33 14.14 -8.97
CA MET A 97 6.69 13.82 -8.56
C MET A 97 7.25 12.67 -9.39
N ASN A 98 8.43 12.87 -9.95
CA ASN A 98 9.18 11.84 -10.66
C ASN A 98 10.63 11.86 -10.19
N HIS A 99 10.92 11.10 -9.14
CA HIS A 99 12.25 11.03 -8.55
C HIS A 99 12.48 9.66 -7.87
N PRO A 100 13.65 9.01 -8.05
CA PRO A 100 13.91 7.66 -7.53
C PRO A 100 13.93 7.55 -5.99
N ASN A 101 13.95 8.69 -5.28
CA ASN A 101 13.85 8.74 -3.80
C ASN A 101 12.48 9.27 -3.32
N VAL A 102 11.48 9.28 -4.20
CA VAL A 102 10.08 9.59 -3.89
C VAL A 102 9.20 8.48 -4.44
N ILE A 103 8.29 7.96 -3.62
CA ILE A 103 7.40 6.88 -4.03
C ILE A 103 6.47 7.30 -5.15
N ALA A 104 6.35 6.48 -6.19
CA ALA A 104 5.47 6.74 -7.33
C ALA A 104 4.08 6.10 -7.15
N ILE A 105 3.04 6.83 -7.56
CA ILE A 105 1.71 6.26 -7.81
C ILE A 105 1.72 5.61 -9.19
N LYS A 106 1.42 4.32 -9.24
CA LYS A 106 1.33 3.52 -10.47
C LYS A 106 -0.09 3.54 -11.06
N ASP A 107 -1.10 3.47 -10.20
CA ASP A 107 -2.51 3.51 -10.62
C ASP A 107 -3.45 3.94 -9.49
N ILE A 108 -4.69 4.29 -9.84
CA ILE A 108 -5.80 4.51 -8.92
C ILE A 108 -6.96 3.63 -9.40
N ILE A 109 -7.34 2.67 -8.57
CA ILE A 109 -8.40 1.73 -8.93
C ILE A 109 -9.74 2.46 -8.86
N ARG A 110 -10.48 2.37 -9.96
CA ARG A 110 -11.82 2.95 -10.04
C ARG A 110 -12.81 2.11 -9.25
N PRO A 111 -13.81 2.73 -8.59
CA PRO A 111 -14.87 1.97 -7.97
C PRO A 111 -15.62 1.14 -9.01
N PRO A 112 -16.03 -0.09 -8.66
CA PRO A 112 -16.83 -0.92 -9.56
C PRO A 112 -18.19 -0.29 -9.87
N ASN A 113 -18.74 0.50 -8.96
CA ASN A 113 -19.93 1.32 -9.18
C ASN A 113 -19.66 2.78 -8.75
N PRO A 114 -19.72 3.76 -9.68
CA PRO A 114 -19.53 5.18 -9.38
C PRO A 114 -20.51 5.74 -8.33
N GLY A 115 -21.73 5.19 -8.25
CA GLY A 115 -22.76 5.65 -7.29
C GLY A 115 -22.51 5.22 -5.84
N SER A 116 -21.61 4.26 -5.60
CA SER A 116 -21.29 3.74 -4.26
C SER A 116 -19.82 3.95 -3.91
N PHE A 117 -19.22 5.04 -4.39
CA PHE A 117 -17.81 5.33 -4.18
C PHE A 117 -17.52 5.82 -2.76
N GLN A 118 -17.24 4.89 -1.85
CA GLN A 118 -16.85 5.20 -0.47
C GLN A 118 -15.36 4.95 -0.18
N ASP A 119 -14.76 4.01 -0.91
CA ASP A 119 -13.39 3.57 -0.70
C ASP A 119 -12.51 3.95 -1.89
N VAL A 120 -11.30 4.44 -1.60
CA VAL A 120 -10.29 4.77 -2.61
C VAL A 120 -9.14 3.78 -2.47
N TYR A 121 -8.71 3.18 -3.58
CA TYR A 121 -7.53 2.31 -3.60
C TYR A 121 -6.47 2.93 -4.47
N ILE A 122 -5.31 3.19 -3.87
CA ILE A 122 -4.15 3.77 -4.55
C ILE A 122 -3.09 2.69 -4.69
N VAL A 123 -2.60 2.52 -5.92
CA VAL A 123 -1.57 1.55 -6.28
C VAL A 123 -0.24 2.29 -6.37
N TYR A 124 0.71 1.87 -5.55
CA TYR A 124 2.08 2.38 -5.51
C TYR A 124 3.04 1.30 -6.02
N GLU A 125 4.25 1.70 -6.36
CA GLU A 125 5.35 0.74 -6.49
C GLU A 125 5.60 -0.01 -5.18
N LEU A 126 5.95 -1.30 -5.26
CA LEU A 126 6.29 -2.08 -4.08
C LEU A 126 7.73 -1.81 -3.63
N MET A 127 7.89 -1.28 -2.43
CA MET A 127 9.21 -1.04 -1.84
C MET A 127 9.75 -2.31 -1.17
N PRO A 128 10.92 -2.86 -1.60
CA PRO A 128 11.44 -4.12 -1.06
C PRO A 128 11.82 -4.07 0.42
N ARG A 129 12.19 -2.88 0.90
CA ARG A 129 12.67 -2.65 2.27
C ARG A 129 12.12 -1.33 2.78
N THR A 130 11.54 -1.36 3.97
CA THR A 130 11.14 -0.17 4.72
C THR A 130 12.02 -0.05 5.98
N CYS A 131 12.25 1.18 6.44
CA CYS A 131 13.02 1.41 7.66
C CYS A 131 12.40 0.67 8.85
N THR A 132 11.07 0.74 8.99
CA THR A 132 10.31 0.05 10.04
C THR A 132 10.57 -1.45 10.06
N ARG A 133 10.67 -2.10 8.89
CA ARG A 133 10.98 -3.53 8.80
C ARG A 133 12.41 -3.84 9.26
N SER A 134 13.38 -2.98 8.92
CA SER A 134 14.76 -3.14 9.39
C SER A 134 14.87 -3.02 10.92
N PHE A 135 14.15 -2.06 11.51
CA PHE A 135 14.08 -1.90 12.97
C PHE A 135 13.39 -3.08 13.65
N ALA A 136 12.24 -3.53 13.13
CA ALA A 136 11.51 -4.66 13.69
C ALA A 136 12.31 -5.98 13.64
N GLN A 137 13.18 -6.16 12.64
CA GLN A 137 14.05 -7.33 12.52
C GLN A 137 15.33 -7.23 13.37
N ALA A 138 15.47 -6.17 14.18
CA ALA A 138 16.67 -5.88 14.98
C ALA A 138 17.98 -5.97 14.17
N ARG A 139 17.92 -5.70 12.85
CA ARG A 139 19.11 -5.74 12.00
C ARG A 139 19.98 -4.52 12.33
N PRO A 140 21.24 -4.70 12.73
CA PRO A 140 22.13 -3.59 13.02
C PRO A 140 22.26 -2.70 11.79
N TRP A 141 22.02 -1.40 11.96
CA TRP A 141 22.32 -0.44 10.90
C TRP A 141 23.83 -0.24 10.88
N THR A 142 24.45 -0.61 9.77
CA THR A 142 25.87 -0.30 9.55
C THR A 142 26.02 1.20 9.26
N SER A 143 27.22 1.75 9.45
CA SER A 143 27.54 3.12 9.04
C SER A 143 27.22 3.35 7.55
N GLY A 144 27.48 2.36 6.70
CA GLY A 144 27.14 2.40 5.27
C GLY A 144 25.63 2.42 5.00
N THR A 145 24.84 1.60 5.69
CA THR A 145 23.37 1.61 5.55
C THR A 145 22.79 2.94 6.03
N THR A 146 23.28 3.46 7.15
CA THR A 146 22.83 4.76 7.70
C THR A 146 23.15 5.91 6.74
N SER A 147 24.40 5.99 6.26
CA SER A 147 24.83 7.02 5.32
C SER A 147 24.04 6.99 4.01
N SER A 148 23.86 5.81 3.43
CA SER A 148 23.08 5.65 2.19
C SER A 148 21.59 5.97 2.38
N SER A 149 20.98 5.64 3.52
CA SER A 149 19.61 6.06 3.86
C SER A 149 19.50 7.57 4.02
N CYS A 150 20.40 8.20 4.78
CA CYS A 150 20.44 9.66 4.93
C CYS A 150 20.62 10.37 3.58
N PHE A 151 21.54 9.88 2.75
CA PHE A 151 21.78 10.46 1.42
C PHE A 151 20.54 10.38 0.52
N GLN A 152 19.84 9.25 0.52
CA GLN A 152 18.60 9.09 -0.26
C GLN A 152 17.47 10.00 0.26
N LEU A 153 17.32 10.12 1.59
CA LEU A 153 16.36 11.05 2.19
C LEU A 153 16.67 12.49 1.77
N LEU A 154 17.92 12.93 1.90
CA LEU A 154 18.34 14.27 1.52
C LEU A 154 18.14 14.55 0.03
N ARG A 155 18.41 13.58 -0.86
CA ARG A 155 18.13 13.73 -2.29
C ARG A 155 16.63 13.88 -2.57
N GLY A 156 15.79 13.05 -1.94
CA GLY A 156 14.34 13.15 -2.05
C GLY A 156 13.82 14.50 -1.55
N THR A 157 14.25 14.94 -0.38
CA THR A 157 13.86 16.24 0.19
C THR A 157 14.32 17.41 -0.68
N LYS A 158 15.55 17.36 -1.23
CA LYS A 158 16.03 18.37 -2.18
C LYS A 158 15.11 18.47 -3.39
N TYR A 159 14.69 17.35 -3.95
CA TYR A 159 13.75 17.33 -5.08
C TYR A 159 12.39 17.94 -4.69
N ILE A 160 11.82 17.51 -3.57
CA ILE A 160 10.51 18.01 -3.09
C ILE A 160 10.55 19.52 -2.79
N HIS A 161 11.66 20.03 -2.26
CA HIS A 161 11.83 21.44 -1.94
C HIS A 161 12.32 22.29 -3.12
N SER A 162 12.80 21.66 -4.20
CA SER A 162 13.15 22.40 -5.40
C SER A 162 11.87 22.92 -6.05
N PRO A 163 11.83 24.18 -6.51
CA PRO A 163 10.68 24.67 -7.25
C PRO A 163 10.49 23.77 -8.46
N THR A 164 9.32 23.13 -8.56
CA THR A 164 8.90 22.43 -9.77
C THR A 164 8.91 23.45 -10.89
N SER A 165 9.95 23.46 -11.71
CA SER A 165 9.96 24.14 -13.00
C SER A 165 8.85 23.49 -13.81
N SER A 166 7.68 24.11 -13.80
CA SER A 166 6.56 23.76 -14.65
C SER A 166 6.94 24.05 -16.10
N THR A 167 7.63 23.14 -16.75
CA THR A 167 7.58 23.02 -18.22
C THR A 167 6.32 22.23 -18.54
N ALA A 168 5.20 22.94 -18.53
CA ALA A 168 4.03 22.52 -19.27
C ALA A 168 4.33 22.80 -20.75
N THR A 169 4.46 21.74 -21.54
CA THR A 169 4.37 21.78 -23.00
C THR A 169 3.32 20.76 -23.41
#